data_AF-A0A7S2NS13-F1
#
_entry.id   AF-A0A7S2NS13-F1
#
_cell.length_a   1.000
_cell.length_b   1.000
_cell.length_c   1.000
_cell.angle_alpha   90.00
_cell.angle_beta   90.00
_cell.angle_gamma   90.00
#
_symmetry.space_group_name_H-M   'P 1'
#
loop_
_entity.id
_entity.type
_entity.pdbx_description
1 polymer ?
#
loop_
_entity_poly.entity_id
_entity_poly.type
_entity_poly.pdbx_seq_one_letter_code
_entity_poly.pdbx_strand_id
1 'polypeptide(L)'
;IKGASSAVMRVIQTRLLEMLPGIRVFLDKDLAVDESAEVGVMPDSFVDVSSTVAAFLTVKYFQSRACAHEILRAVLLKRDMVALLEPDESRGGLAEAAIRTLLTG
;
A
#
# COMPACT_ATOMS: atom_id res chain seq x y z
N ILE A 1 15.63 -2.95 -7.89
CA ILE A 1 14.66 -2.01 -7.26
C ILE A 1 13.28 -2.64 -6.95
N LYS A 2 12.81 -3.74 -7.58
CA LYS A 2 11.53 -4.41 -7.21
C LYS A 2 11.45 -4.88 -5.72
N GLY A 3 12.59 -5.07 -5.03
CA GLY A 3 12.63 -5.47 -3.61
C GLY A 3 12.67 -4.32 -2.60
N ALA A 4 13.05 -3.10 -3.00
CA ALA A 4 13.32 -2.00 -2.07
C ALA A 4 12.02 -1.46 -1.42
N SER A 5 10.98 -1.19 -2.20
CA SER A 5 9.69 -0.72 -1.69
C SER A 5 9.02 -1.74 -0.76
N SER A 6 9.17 -3.03 -1.05
CA SER A 6 8.65 -4.10 -0.21
C SER A 6 9.36 -4.19 1.13
N ALA A 7 10.68 -3.93 1.17
CA ALA A 7 11.45 -3.90 2.40
C ALA A 7 11.09 -2.68 3.25
N VAL A 8 10.90 -1.51 2.63
CA VAL A 8 10.45 -0.29 3.32
C VAL A 8 9.08 -0.51 3.95
N MET A 9 8.11 -1.07 3.21
CA MET A 9 6.78 -1.36 3.74
C MET A 9 6.80 -2.36 4.90
N ARG A 10 7.71 -3.34 4.88
CA ARG A 10 7.90 -4.26 6.02
C ARG A 10 8.42 -3.52 7.25
N VAL A 11 9.38 -2.60 7.09
CA VAL A 11 9.84 -1.76 8.21
C VAL A 11 8.69 -0.92 8.77
N ILE A 12 7.89 -0.31 7.92
CA ILE A 12 6.72 0.48 8.34
C ILE A 12 5.71 -0.38 9.09
N GLN A 13 5.37 -1.57 8.57
CA GLN A 13 4.50 -2.54 9.25
C GLN A 13 5.02 -2.88 10.64
N THR A 14 6.30 -3.23 10.78
CA THR A 14 6.91 -3.54 12.08
C THR A 14 6.81 -2.35 13.04
N ARG A 15 7.16 -1.14 12.60
CA ARG A 15 7.09 0.05 13.47
C ARG A 15 5.68 0.39 13.88
N LEU A 16 4.69 0.25 13.00
CA LEU A 16 3.29 0.47 13.34
C LEU A 16 2.80 -0.52 14.40
N LEU A 17 3.16 -1.81 14.27
CA LEU A 17 2.80 -2.83 15.25
C LEU A 17 3.49 -2.62 16.62
N GLU A 18 4.73 -2.12 16.62
CA GLU A 18 5.44 -1.76 17.86
C GLU A 18 4.82 -0.53 18.55
N MET A 19 4.41 0.48 17.77
CA MET A 19 3.92 1.76 18.29
C MET A 19 2.44 1.73 18.71
N LEU A 20 1.63 0.87 18.09
CA LEU A 20 0.18 0.84 18.26
C LEU A 20 -0.29 -0.57 18.63
N PRO A 21 -0.26 -0.93 19.93
CA PRO A 21 -0.77 -2.22 20.38
C PRO A 21 -2.24 -2.40 20.00
N GLY A 22 -2.58 -3.54 19.38
CA GLY A 22 -3.95 -3.92 19.06
C GLY A 22 -4.44 -3.60 17.64
N ILE A 23 -3.62 -2.95 16.80
CA ILE A 23 -3.94 -2.83 15.37
C ILE A 23 -3.53 -4.10 14.60
N ARG A 24 -4.17 -4.33 13.45
CA ARG A 24 -3.75 -5.32 12.46
C ARG A 24 -3.25 -4.58 11.23
N VAL A 25 -2.06 -4.93 10.77
CA VAL A 25 -1.43 -4.31 9.59
C VAL A 25 -1.06 -5.40 8.60
N PHE A 26 -1.56 -5.26 7.38
CA PHE A 26 -1.36 -6.22 6.29
C PHE A 26 -0.54 -5.57 5.18
N LEU A 27 0.32 -6.36 4.53
CA LEU A 27 0.90 -6.03 3.24
C LEU A 27 0.19 -6.85 2.15
N ASP A 28 0.09 -6.34 0.92
CA ASP A 28 -0.59 -7.07 -0.18
C ASP A 28 -0.01 -8.47 -0.44
N LYS A 29 1.26 -8.69 -0.08
CA LYS A 29 1.94 -9.98 -0.21
C LYS A 29 1.59 -10.98 0.90
N ASP A 30 0.97 -10.53 1.98
CA ASP A 30 0.61 -11.39 3.10
C ASP A 30 -0.60 -12.30 2.75
N LEU A 31 -1.37 -11.97 1.69
CA LEU A 31 -2.46 -12.81 1.17
C LEU A 31 -1.98 -14.21 0.72
N ALA A 32 -0.71 -14.35 0.36
CA ALA A 32 -0.16 -15.62 -0.10
C ALA A 32 0.23 -16.60 1.04
N VAL A 33 0.19 -16.16 2.30
CA VAL A 33 0.80 -16.88 3.44
C VAL A 33 -0.23 -17.26 4.51
N ASP A 34 -1.48 -16.80 4.41
CA ASP A 34 -2.49 -17.13 5.40
C ASP A 34 -3.13 -18.51 5.16
N GLU A 35 -2.36 -19.57 5.41
CA GLU A 35 -2.85 -20.96 5.40
C GLU A 35 -3.88 -21.25 6.51
N SER A 36 -4.13 -20.27 7.40
CA SER A 36 -5.08 -20.39 8.52
C SER A 36 -6.48 -19.85 8.19
N ALA A 37 -6.66 -19.24 7.02
CA ALA A 37 -7.97 -18.77 6.58
C ALA A 37 -8.90 -19.98 6.32
N GLU A 38 -9.99 -20.08 7.07
CA GLU A 38 -11.07 -21.03 6.80
C GLU A 38 -11.46 -20.99 5.31
N VAL A 39 -11.62 -22.17 4.71
CA VAL A 39 -11.97 -22.38 3.31
C VAL A 39 -13.27 -21.61 3.00
N GLY A 40 -13.16 -20.38 2.50
CA GLY A 40 -14.31 -19.60 2.04
C GLY A 40 -14.26 -18.07 2.17
N VAL A 41 -13.32 -17.47 2.93
CA VAL A 41 -13.34 -16.01 3.18
C VAL A 41 -11.96 -15.36 3.12
N MET A 42 -11.15 -15.67 2.11
CA MET A 42 -10.02 -14.78 1.78
C MET A 42 -10.57 -13.62 0.93
N PRO A 43 -10.45 -12.36 1.37
CA PRO A 43 -10.83 -11.24 0.52
C PRO A 43 -9.87 -11.18 -0.67
N ASP A 44 -10.39 -10.88 -1.86
CA ASP A 44 -9.57 -10.69 -3.07
C ASP A 44 -8.54 -9.56 -2.90
N SER A 45 -8.74 -8.69 -1.90
CA SER A 45 -7.83 -7.63 -1.50
C SER A 45 -8.00 -7.29 -0.02
N PHE A 46 -6.89 -7.07 0.70
CA PHE A 46 -6.96 -6.55 2.07
C PHE A 46 -7.62 -5.15 2.16
N VAL A 47 -7.75 -4.42 1.06
CA VAL A 47 -8.49 -3.15 0.99
C VAL A 47 -9.96 -3.33 1.41
N ASP A 48 -10.55 -4.50 1.18
CA ASP A 48 -11.95 -4.77 1.54
C ASP A 48 -12.20 -4.84 3.03
N VAL A 49 -11.22 -5.32 3.78
CA VAL A 49 -11.32 -5.58 5.23
C VAL A 49 -10.59 -4.53 6.07
N SER A 50 -9.90 -3.60 5.43
CA SER A 50 -9.15 -2.53 6.09
C SER A 50 -10.00 -1.29 6.29
N SER A 51 -9.91 -0.66 7.46
CA SER A 51 -10.48 0.66 7.72
C SER A 51 -9.66 1.78 7.06
N THR A 52 -8.35 1.56 6.94
CA THR A 52 -7.38 2.55 6.49
C THR A 52 -6.38 1.90 5.53
N VAL A 53 -6.01 2.60 4.46
CA VAL A 53 -5.05 2.16 3.45
C VAL A 53 -3.85 3.10 3.45
N ALA A 54 -2.66 2.55 3.69
CA ALA A 54 -1.40 3.28 3.58
C ALA A 54 -0.74 2.96 2.22
N ALA A 55 -0.57 3.97 1.37
CA ALA A 55 -0.01 3.83 0.03
C ALA A 55 1.41 4.41 -0.03
N PHE A 56 2.41 3.58 -0.29
CA PHE A 56 3.79 4.04 -0.49
C PHE A 56 4.04 4.42 -1.95
N LEU A 57 4.02 5.72 -2.19
CA LEU A 57 4.02 6.34 -3.50
C LEU A 57 5.46 6.51 -4.00
N THR A 58 5.76 5.79 -5.07
CA THR A 58 6.99 5.91 -5.87
C THR A 58 6.61 6.07 -7.35
N VAL A 59 7.55 6.44 -8.22
CA VAL A 59 7.32 6.43 -9.68
C VAL A 59 6.67 5.13 -10.16
N LYS A 60 7.18 3.99 -9.67
CA LYS A 60 6.71 2.67 -10.09
C LYS A 60 5.33 2.33 -9.54
N TYR A 61 4.94 2.95 -8.43
CA TYR A 61 3.60 2.80 -7.87
C TYR A 61 2.55 3.26 -8.88
N PHE A 62 2.74 4.45 -9.45
CA PHE A 62 1.84 5.02 -10.48
C PHE A 62 1.88 4.28 -11.82
N GLN A 63 2.92 3.49 -12.08
CA GLN A 63 3.04 2.65 -13.29
C GLN A 63 2.44 1.25 -13.11
N SER A 64 2.06 0.86 -11.90
CA SER A 64 1.58 -0.48 -11.58
C SER A 64 0.06 -0.57 -11.68
N ARG A 65 -0.45 -1.42 -12.58
CA ARG A 65 -1.89 -1.71 -12.69
C ARG A 65 -2.47 -2.27 -11.39
N ALA A 66 -1.71 -3.10 -10.66
CA ALA A 66 -2.15 -3.66 -9.39
C ALA A 66 -2.37 -2.55 -8.35
N CYS A 67 -1.39 -1.65 -8.22
CA CYS A 67 -1.48 -0.53 -7.29
C CYS A 67 -2.62 0.44 -7.67
N ALA A 68 -2.80 0.70 -8.97
CA ALA A 68 -3.92 1.52 -9.44
C ALA A 68 -5.28 0.89 -9.12
N HIS A 69 -5.41 -0.43 -9.24
CA HIS A 69 -6.63 -1.15 -8.88
C HIS A 69 -6.94 -1.07 -7.38
N GLU A 70 -5.92 -1.21 -6.52
CA GLU A 70 -6.07 -1.11 -5.06
C GLU A 70 -6.45 0.30 -4.61
N ILE A 71 -5.82 1.35 -5.17
CA ILE A 71 -6.23 2.74 -4.89
C ILE A 71 -7.65 2.98 -5.34
N LEU A 72 -8.00 2.59 -6.57
CA LEU A 72 -9.36 2.77 -7.07
C LEU A 72 -10.37 2.09 -6.15
N ARG A 73 -10.08 0.85 -5.71
CA ARG A 73 -10.92 0.12 -4.77
C ARG A 73 -11.03 0.83 -3.42
N ALA A 74 -9.94 1.34 -2.87
CA ALA A 74 -9.93 2.10 -1.62
C ALA A 74 -10.80 3.37 -1.72
N VAL A 75 -10.70 4.09 -2.83
CA VAL A 75 -11.51 5.28 -3.12
C VAL A 75 -12.99 4.93 -3.24
N LEU A 76 -13.34 3.88 -4.00
CA LEU A 76 -14.72 3.44 -4.18
C LEU A 76 -15.37 3.00 -2.86
N LEU A 77 -14.59 2.36 -1.98
CA LEU A 77 -15.02 1.95 -0.65
C LEU A 77 -14.91 3.06 0.41
N LYS A 78 -14.47 4.27 0.03
CA LYS A 78 -14.27 5.42 0.92
C LYS A 78 -13.41 5.08 2.15
N ARG A 79 -12.34 4.31 1.95
CA ARG A 79 -11.38 4.01 3.02
C ARG A 79 -10.60 5.27 3.39
N ASP A 80 -10.21 5.38 4.66
CA ASP A 80 -9.26 6.40 5.06
C ASP A 80 -7.92 6.12 4.36
N MET A 81 -7.28 7.14 3.79
CA MET A 81 -6.05 6.95 3.02
C MET A 81 -4.91 7.78 3.57
N VAL A 82 -3.75 7.14 3.74
CA VAL A 82 -2.50 7.80 4.12
C VAL A 82 -1.50 7.61 2.99
N ALA A 83 -1.11 8.71 2.36
CA ALA A 83 -0.06 8.73 1.33
C ALA A 83 1.32 8.83 1.99
N LEU A 84 2.21 7.90 1.66
CA LEU A 84 3.60 7.89 2.11
C LEU A 84 4.50 8.13 0.90
N LEU A 85 5.13 9.30 0.84
CA LEU A 85 5.98 9.69 -0.29
C LEU A 85 7.41 9.19 -0.06
N GLU A 86 8.05 8.59 -1.07
CA GLU A 86 9.51 8.40 -1.07
C GLU A 86 10.18 9.76 -1.34
N PRO A 87 10.92 10.33 -0.37
CA PRO A 87 11.52 11.65 -0.54
C PRO A 87 12.75 11.64 -1.45
N ASP A 88 13.39 10.48 -1.66
CA ASP A 88 14.62 10.36 -2.44
C ASP A 88 14.32 9.97 -3.90
N GLU A 89 14.57 10.91 -4.83
CA GLU A 89 14.41 10.68 -6.27
C GLU A 89 15.23 9.49 -6.77
N SER A 90 16.43 9.26 -6.23
CA SER A 90 17.29 8.13 -6.64
C SER A 90 16.67 6.77 -6.29
N ARG A 91 15.71 6.76 -5.36
CA ARG A 91 14.96 5.58 -4.91
C ARG A 91 13.57 5.49 -5.54
N GLY A 92 13.25 6.39 -6.47
CA GLY A 92 11.96 6.46 -7.14
C GLY A 92 10.97 7.40 -6.45
N GLY A 93 11.45 8.33 -5.64
CA GLY A 93 10.68 9.48 -5.19
C GLY A 93 10.21 10.36 -6.37
N LEU A 94 9.11 11.08 -6.14
CA LEU A 94 8.58 12.06 -7.08
C LEU A 94 8.29 13.36 -6.33
N ALA A 95 8.67 14.49 -6.92
CA ALA A 95 8.16 15.77 -6.50
C ALA A 95 6.64 15.81 -6.67
N GLU A 96 5.93 16.47 -5.74
CA GLU A 96 4.47 16.58 -5.77
C GLU A 96 3.95 17.11 -7.13
N ALA A 97 4.65 18.07 -7.72
CA ALA A 97 4.32 18.61 -9.05
C ALA A 97 4.28 17.53 -10.13
N ALA A 98 5.25 16.61 -10.14
CA ALA A 98 5.31 15.51 -11.10
C ALA A 98 4.19 14.48 -10.86
N ILE A 99 3.83 14.22 -9.59
CA ILE A 99 2.67 13.38 -9.23
C ILE A 99 1.39 14.02 -9.77
N ARG A 100 1.20 15.33 -9.57
CA ARG A 100 0.03 16.04 -10.08
C ARG A 100 -0.08 15.93 -11.60
N THR A 101 1.01 16.14 -12.33
CA THR A 101 1.02 15.96 -13.80
C THR A 101 0.63 14.54 -14.22
N LEU A 102 1.11 13.50 -13.52
CA LEU A 102 0.74 12.11 -13.81
C LEU A 102 -0.75 11.82 -13.56
N LEU A 103 -1.36 12.51 -12.59
CA LEU A 103 -2.76 12.28 -12.22
C LEU A 103 -3.75 13.12 -13.03
N THR A 104 -3.31 14.24 -13.61
CA THR A 104 -4.18 15.18 -14.36
C THR A 104 -3.91 15.21 -15.86
N GLY A 105 -2.90 14.47 -16.34
CA GLY A 105 -2.49 14.40 -17.74
C GLY A 105 -3.25 13.36 -18.54
#